data_AF-A0A509EGJ8-F1
#
_entry.id   AF-A0A509EGJ8-F1
#
_cell.length_a   1.000
_cell.length_b   1.000
_cell.length_c   1.000
_cell.angle_alpha   90.00
_cell.angle_beta   90.00
_cell.angle_gamma   90.00
#
_symmetry.space_group_name_H-M   'P 1'
#
loop_
_entity.id
_entity.type
_entity.pdbx_description
1 polymer ?
#
loop_
_entity_poly.entity_id
_entity_poly.type
_entity_poly.pdbx_seq_one_letter_code
_entity_poly.pdbx_strand_id
1 'polypeptide(L)' 'MRPRAAQTVVPIMAAWFSFVFAVNGMNRAMGNRDLYPFVPAPAVIAKLAFIHDLVHGCV' A
#
# COMPACT_ATOMS: atom_id res chain seq x y z
N MET A 1 -19.09 -8.54 10.37
CA MET A 1 -17.85 -8.11 9.70
C MET A 1 -16.69 -8.64 10.52
N ARG A 2 -15.90 -9.60 10.02
CA ARG A 2 -14.84 -10.27 10.80
C ARG A 2 -13.74 -9.25 11.17
N PRO A 3 -13.10 -9.37 12.36
CA PRO A 3 -12.00 -8.50 12.73
C PRO A 3 -10.85 -8.70 11.73
N ARG A 4 -10.13 -7.62 11.37
CA ARG A 4 -8.81 -7.69 10.72
C ARG A 4 -7.79 -8.25 11.71
N ALA A 5 -8.03 -9.46 12.21
CA ALA A 5 -7.08 -10.18 13.04
C ALA A 5 -6.00 -10.71 12.09
N ALA A 6 -4.81 -10.13 12.18
CA ALA A 6 -3.56 -10.57 11.52
C ALA A 6 -3.59 -10.61 9.98
N GLN A 7 -3.81 -9.47 9.30
CA GLN A 7 -3.33 -9.35 7.92
C GLN A 7 -1.90 -8.85 7.98
N THR A 8 -0.93 -9.59 7.44
CA THR A 8 0.42 -9.01 7.24
C THR A 8 0.33 -7.78 6.33
N VAL A 9 1.37 -6.95 6.27
CA VAL A 9 1.33 -5.75 5.42
C VAL A 9 1.21 -6.05 3.92
N VAL A 10 1.55 -7.27 3.49
CA VAL A 10 1.67 -7.65 2.07
C VAL A 10 0.34 -7.53 1.31
N PRO A 11 -0.79 -8.13 1.76
CA PRO A 11 -2.10 -7.90 1.15
C PRO A 11 -2.51 -6.42 1.07
N ILE A 12 -2.16 -5.64 2.09
CA ILE A 12 -2.47 -4.20 2.14
C ILE A 12 -1.71 -3.46 1.04
N MET A 13 -0.41 -3.75 0.89
CA MET A 13 0.42 -3.17 -0.16
C MET A 13 -0.08 -3.54 -1.55
N ALA A 14 -0.48 -4.80 -1.79
CA ALA A 14 -1.03 -5.23 -3.08
C ALA A 14 -2.31 -4.47 -3.46
N ALA A 15 -3.23 -4.30 -2.50
CA ALA A 15 -4.44 -3.50 -2.69
C ALA A 15 -4.12 -2.02 -2.94
N TRP A 16 -3.16 -1.47 -2.19
CA TRP A 16 -2.70 -0.09 -2.35
C TRP A 16 -2.06 0.16 -3.73
N PHE A 17 -1.26 -0.77 -4.24
CA PHE A 17 -0.68 -0.65 -5.59
C PHE A 17 -1.76 -0.62 -6.67
N SER A 18 -2.77 -1.48 -6.56
CA SER A 18 -3.90 -1.52 -7.50
C SER A 18 -4.68 -0.20 -7.47
N PHE A 19 -4.87 0.35 -6.27
CA PHE A 19 -5.51 1.65 -6.07
C PHE A 19 -4.72 2.80 -6.71
N VAL A 20 -3.42 2.90 -6.44
CA VAL A 20 -2.55 3.93 -7.02
C VAL A 20 -2.54 3.85 -8.54
N PHE A 21 -2.49 2.64 -9.10
CA PHE A 21 -2.57 2.44 -10.55
C PHE A 21 -3.86 2.99 -11.14
N ALA A 22 -5.01 2.69 -10.51
CA ALA A 22 -6.31 3.18 -10.95
C ALA A 22 -6.39 4.72 -10.87
N VAL A 23 -5.96 5.32 -9.76
CA VAL A 23 -6.00 6.78 -9.56
C VAL A 23 -5.08 7.52 -10.51
N ASN A 24 -3.86 7.03 -10.72
CA ASN A 24 -2.95 7.62 -11.70
C ASN A 24 -3.53 7.49 -13.12
N GLY A 25 -4.16 6.35 -13.44
CA GLY A 25 -4.87 6.18 -14.72
C GLY A 25 -6.00 7.20 -14.92
N MET A 26 -6.82 7.44 -13.89
CA MET A 26 -7.86 8.46 -13.91
C MET A 26 -7.28 9.86 -14.14
N ASN A 27 -6.19 10.22 -13.43
CA ASN A 27 -5.53 11.51 -13.63
C ASN A 27 -5.03 11.68 -15.06
N ARG A 28 -4.36 10.67 -15.63
CA ARG A 28 -3.89 10.74 -17.03
C ARG A 28 -5.04 10.87 -18.02
N ALA A 29 -6.16 10.19 -17.79
CA ALA A 29 -7.36 10.30 -18.62
C ALA A 29 -7.95 11.72 -18.60
N MET A 30 -7.79 12.45 -17.49
CA MET A 30 -8.18 13.85 -17.36
C MET A 30 -7.13 14.84 -17.88
N GLY A 31 -6.00 14.37 -18.42
CA GLY A 31 -4.87 15.22 -18.84
C GLY A 31 -4.01 15.74 -17.67
N ASN A 32 -4.26 15.26 -16.45
CA ASN A 32 -3.50 15.60 -15.26
C ASN A 32 -2.27 14.70 -15.11
N ARG A 33 -1.29 15.17 -14.34
CA ARG A 33 -0.11 14.38 -13.95
C ARG A 33 -0.49 13.29 -12.94
N ASP A 34 0.32 12.23 -12.89
CA ASP A 34 0.17 11.17 -11.90
C ASP A 34 0.13 11.75 -10.47
N LEU A 35 -0.87 11.35 -9.69
CA LEU A 35 -1.01 11.76 -8.29
C LEU A 35 0.13 11.19 -7.44
N TYR A 36 0.58 9.99 -7.77
CA TYR A 36 1.58 9.26 -7.03
C TYR A 36 2.65 8.69 -7.99
N PRO A 37 3.65 9.50 -8.38
CA PRO A 37 4.60 9.17 -9.44
C PRO A 37 5.82 8.39 -8.92
N PHE A 38 5.65 7.47 -7.98
CA PHE A 38 6.75 6.67 -7.44
C PHE A 38 6.29 5.31 -6.91
N VAL A 39 7.26 4.40 -6.78
CA VAL A 39 7.08 3.06 -6.23
C VAL A 39 7.93 2.95 -4.95
N PRO A 40 7.37 2.48 -3.81
CA PRO A 40 8.14 2.27 -2.60
C PRO A 40 9.26 1.25 -2.84
N ALA A 41 10.47 1.57 -2.39
CA ALA A 41 11.58 0.63 -2.44
C ALA A 41 11.28 -0.61 -1.55
N PRO A 42 11.83 -1.80 -1.87
CA PRO A 42 11.62 -3.01 -1.06
C PRO A 42 11.92 -2.82 0.43
N ALA A 43 12.95 -2.04 0.77
CA ALA A 43 13.30 -1.72 2.15
C ALA A 43 12.22 -0.91 2.90
N VAL A 44 11.48 -0.05 2.20
CA VAL A 44 10.35 0.69 2.77
C VAL A 44 9.20 -0.26 3.07
N ILE A 45 8.91 -1.21 2.17
CA ILE A 45 7.88 -2.22 2.36
C ILE A 45 8.21 -3.10 3.58
N ALA A 46 9.47 -3.52 3.72
CA ALA A 46 9.94 -4.27 4.89
C ALA A 46 9.79 -3.49 6.19
N LYS A 47 10.12 -2.19 6.19
CA LYS A 47 9.91 -1.32 7.36
C LYS A 47 8.43 -1.21 7.73
N LEU A 48 7.54 -1.06 6.75
CA LEU A 48 6.10 -1.04 6.99
C LEU A 48 5.58 -2.38 7.53
N ALA A 49 6.13 -3.51 7.07
CA ALA A 49 5.84 -4.83 7.63
C ALA A 49 6.21 -4.90 9.10
N PHE A 50 7.43 -4.49 9.44
CA PHE A 50 7.91 -4.46 10.81
C PHE A 50 7.04 -3.56 11.72
N ILE A 51 6.70 -2.35 11.27
CA ILE A 51 5.84 -1.44 12.05
C ILE A 51 4.45 -2.05 12.26
N HIS A 52 3.89 -2.66 11.22
CA HIS A 52 2.60 -3.34 11.31
C HIS A 52 2.64 -4.46 12.36
N ASP A 53 3.63 -5.35 12.28
CA ASP A 53 3.77 -6.46 13.22
C ASP A 53 4.03 -5.96 14.65
N LEU A 54 4.84 -4.92 14.83
CA LEU A 54 5.11 -4.30 16.13
C LEU A 54 3.85 -3.72 16.79
N VAL A 55 3.04 -2.95 16.04
CA VAL A 55 1.81 -2.32 16.57
C VAL A 55 0.74 -3.36 16.89
N HIS A 56 0.76 -4.50 16.19
CA HIS A 56 -0.16 -5.61 16.42
C HIS A 56 0.36 -6.67 17.39
N GLY A 57 1.56 -6.50 17.96
CA GLY A 57 2.15 -7.45 18.91
C GLY A 57 2.48 -8.82 18.29
N CYS A 58 2.81 -8.83 17.00
CA CYS A 58 3.19 -10.02 16.22
C CYS A 58 4.71 -10.11 15.98
N VAL A 59 5.51 -9.36 16.75
CA VAL A 59 6.99 -9.36 16.74
C VAL A 59 7.56 -10.39 17.69
#